data_AF-A0A1E1WAZ7-F1
#
_entry.id   AF-A0A1E1WAZ7-F1
#
_cell.length_a   1.000
_cell.length_b   1.000
_cell.length_c   1.000
_cell.angle_alpha   90.00
_cell.angle_beta   90.00
_cell.angle_gamma   90.00
#
_symmetry.space_group_name_H-M   'P 1'
#
loop_
_entity.id
_entity.type
_entity.pdbx_description
1 polymer ?
#
loop_
_entity_poly.entity_id
_entity_poly.type
_entity_poly.pdbx_seq_one_letter_code
_entity_poly.pdbx_strand_id
1 'polypeptide(L)'
;GASGEAPRLLAWAVKMLRRQPHWRQLIQVEGCVPSLVNMLMASHSVMQNEAILALTLLARECLKPAEDEDVDYEQSFINQLLKSEIGKHLSVLIETNCAKMPVEVAHNLLVFLDITSEKNKLAMDYKEAKVHDSLKKFKDSRNDFSKDLVTVVNKVRNTIEDNGIEME
;
A
#
# COMPACT_ATOMS: atom_id res chain seq x y z
N GLY A 1 -24.90 -1.37 3.72
CA GLY A 1 -24.79 -0.98 5.14
C GLY A 1 -23.71 0.07 5.22
N ALA A 2 -24.08 1.29 5.60
CA ALA A 2 -23.32 2.52 5.30
C ALA A 2 -21.81 2.48 5.61
N SER A 3 -21.39 1.72 6.63
CA SER A 3 -19.98 1.54 7.01
C SER A 3 -19.10 0.92 5.90
N GLY A 4 -19.67 0.08 5.03
CA GLY A 4 -18.94 -0.51 3.90
C GLY A 4 -19.01 0.30 2.60
N GLU A 5 -19.95 1.22 2.46
CA GLU A 5 -20.17 1.99 1.22
C GLU A 5 -19.31 3.24 1.17
N ALA A 6 -19.09 3.91 2.31
CA ALA A 6 -18.27 5.12 2.38
C ALA A 6 -16.79 4.87 2.00
N PRO A 7 -16.10 3.84 2.51
CA PRO A 7 -14.72 3.52 2.09
C PRO A 7 -14.62 3.16 0.60
N ARG A 8 -15.63 2.50 0.05
CA ARG A 8 -15.70 2.16 -1.39
C ARG A 8 -15.86 3.40 -2.25
N LEU A 9 -16.70 4.35 -1.82
CA LEU A 9 -16.85 5.63 -2.51
C LEU A 9 -15.53 6.41 -2.48
N LEU A 10 -14.79 6.39 -1.37
CA LEU A 10 -13.45 6.99 -1.27
C LEU A 10 -12.47 6.32 -2.24
N ALA A 11 -12.40 4.99 -2.27
CA ALA A 11 -11.54 4.25 -3.19
C ALA A 11 -11.89 4.55 -4.66
N TRP A 12 -13.18 4.68 -4.97
CA TRP A 12 -13.66 5.08 -6.29
C TRP A 12 -13.31 6.53 -6.62
N ALA A 13 -13.45 7.45 -5.67
CA ALA A 13 -13.09 8.86 -5.84
C ALA A 13 -11.59 9.00 -6.16
N VAL A 14 -10.71 8.30 -5.45
CA VAL A 14 -9.27 8.25 -5.75
C VAL A 14 -9.02 7.81 -7.19
N LYS A 15 -9.71 6.75 -7.63
CA LYS A 15 -9.60 6.23 -9.00
C LYS A 15 -10.04 7.24 -10.06
N MET A 16 -11.12 7.98 -9.81
CA MET A 16 -11.68 8.96 -10.75
C MET A 16 -10.90 10.28 -10.78
N LEU A 17 -10.44 10.75 -9.61
CA LEU A 17 -9.81 12.05 -9.44
C LEU A 17 -8.35 12.09 -9.91
N ARG A 18 -7.75 10.95 -10.29
CA ARG A 18 -6.37 10.87 -10.82
C ARG A 18 -6.07 11.84 -11.97
N ARG A 19 -7.08 12.27 -12.71
CA ARG A 19 -6.92 13.21 -13.84
C ARG A 19 -7.08 14.69 -13.44
N GLN A 20 -7.42 14.96 -12.19
CA GLN A 20 -7.66 16.31 -11.68
C GLN A 20 -6.41 16.86 -11.00
N PRO A 21 -6.14 18.18 -11.07
CA PRO A 21 -4.94 18.77 -10.51
C PRO A 21 -4.88 18.75 -8.97
N HIS A 22 -6.01 18.62 -8.28
CA HIS A 22 -6.10 18.80 -6.82
C HIS A 22 -6.31 17.52 -6.02
N TRP A 23 -6.21 16.35 -6.64
CA TRP A 23 -6.60 15.10 -5.97
C TRP A 23 -5.70 14.70 -4.80
N ARG A 24 -4.47 15.23 -4.70
CA ARG A 24 -3.62 15.13 -3.51
C ARG A 24 -4.30 15.72 -2.27
N GLN A 25 -5.22 16.67 -2.42
CA GLN A 25 -5.98 17.24 -1.30
C GLN A 25 -6.85 16.20 -0.58
N LEU A 26 -7.14 15.05 -1.20
CA LEU A 26 -7.86 13.96 -0.51
C LEU A 26 -7.14 13.50 0.75
N ILE A 27 -5.81 13.50 0.77
CA ILE A 27 -5.07 13.09 1.98
C ILE A 27 -5.15 14.13 3.10
N GLN A 28 -5.61 15.36 2.81
CA GLN A 28 -5.85 16.37 3.84
C GLN A 28 -7.16 16.11 4.59
N VAL A 29 -8.06 15.30 4.02
CA VAL A 29 -9.29 14.89 4.71
C VAL A 29 -8.95 13.86 5.78
N GLU A 30 -9.21 14.22 7.03
CA GLU A 30 -8.98 13.35 8.17
C GLU A 30 -9.72 12.01 8.00
N GLY A 31 -9.02 10.91 8.26
CA GLY A 31 -9.60 9.57 8.15
C GLY A 31 -9.67 9.00 6.74
N CYS A 32 -9.27 9.73 5.68
CA CYS A 32 -9.28 9.21 4.31
C CYS A 32 -8.33 8.00 4.16
N VAL A 33 -7.04 8.18 4.46
CA VAL A 33 -6.05 7.09 4.39
C VAL A 33 -6.38 5.97 5.39
N PRO A 34 -6.64 6.24 6.69
CA PRO A 34 -7.04 5.19 7.63
C PRO A 34 -8.25 4.36 7.16
N SER A 35 -9.26 4.98 6.56
CA SER A 35 -10.44 4.26 6.06
C SER A 35 -10.08 3.29 4.94
N LEU A 36 -9.16 3.67 4.05
CA LEU A 36 -8.67 2.80 2.98
C LEU A 36 -7.78 1.67 3.54
N VAL A 37 -6.95 1.96 4.55
CA VAL A 37 -6.14 0.93 5.22
C VAL A 37 -7.02 -0.10 5.92
N ASN A 38 -8.04 0.35 6.68
CA ASN A 38 -9.01 -0.54 7.31
C ASN A 38 -9.79 -1.39 6.30
N MET A 39 -10.03 -0.86 5.11
CA MET A 39 -10.73 -1.57 4.02
C MET A 39 -9.90 -2.75 3.45
N LEU A 40 -8.58 -2.80 3.68
CA LEU A 40 -7.76 -3.99 3.39
C LEU A 40 -8.18 -5.21 4.23
N MET A 41 -8.78 -4.99 5.39
CA MET A 41 -9.24 -6.05 6.29
C MET A 41 -10.72 -6.40 6.09
N ALA A 42 -11.37 -5.84 5.08
CA ALA A 42 -12.75 -6.17 4.75
C ALA A 42 -12.90 -7.66 4.40
N SER A 43 -14.05 -8.26 4.72
CA SER A 43 -14.34 -9.67 4.41
C SER A 43 -14.53 -9.94 2.91
N HIS A 44 -14.85 -8.89 2.13
CA HIS A 44 -15.12 -9.00 0.71
C HIS A 44 -13.87 -8.66 -0.11
N SER A 45 -13.41 -9.61 -0.94
CA SER A 45 -12.23 -9.44 -1.79
C SER A 45 -12.33 -8.23 -2.73
N VAL A 46 -13.54 -7.88 -3.20
CA VAL A 46 -13.76 -6.68 -4.02
C VAL A 46 -13.33 -5.41 -3.27
N MET A 47 -13.65 -5.30 -1.97
CA MET A 47 -13.26 -4.16 -1.16
C MET A 47 -11.75 -4.12 -0.92
N GLN A 48 -11.14 -5.27 -0.62
CA GLN A 48 -9.68 -5.36 -0.47
C GLN A 48 -8.97 -4.91 -1.76
N ASN A 49 -9.45 -5.36 -2.93
CA ASN A 49 -8.89 -5.02 -4.23
C ASN A 49 -9.02 -3.52 -4.55
N GLU A 50 -10.20 -2.93 -4.26
CA GLU A 50 -10.46 -1.50 -4.42
C GLU A 50 -9.52 -0.66 -3.52
N ALA A 51 -9.32 -1.09 -2.27
CA ALA A 51 -8.43 -0.43 -1.32
C ALA A 51 -6.96 -0.49 -1.75
N ILE A 52 -6.46 -1.67 -2.15
CA ILE A 52 -5.08 -1.83 -2.65
C ILE A 52 -4.85 -0.88 -3.83
N LEU A 53 -5.76 -0.86 -4.81
CA LEU A 53 -5.63 0.01 -5.97
C LEU A 53 -5.62 1.49 -5.57
N ALA A 54 -6.54 1.92 -4.72
CA ALA A 54 -6.61 3.31 -4.26
C ALA A 54 -5.33 3.74 -3.52
N LEU A 55 -4.83 2.91 -2.59
CA LEU A 55 -3.58 3.15 -1.87
C LEU A 55 -2.37 3.19 -2.81
N THR A 56 -2.33 2.30 -3.81
CA THR A 56 -1.27 2.28 -4.84
C THR A 56 -1.23 3.58 -5.62
N LEU A 57 -2.41 4.08 -6.03
CA LEU A 57 -2.53 5.34 -6.75
C LEU A 57 -2.08 6.51 -5.87
N LEU A 58 -2.57 6.61 -4.64
CA LEU A 58 -2.18 7.65 -3.70
C LEU A 58 -0.68 7.64 -3.43
N ALA A 59 -0.09 6.48 -3.16
CA ALA A 59 1.35 6.34 -2.90
C ALA A 59 2.19 6.84 -4.07
N ARG A 60 1.83 6.47 -5.30
CA ARG A 60 2.56 6.91 -6.51
C ARG A 60 2.61 8.43 -6.65
N GLU A 61 1.70 9.16 -6.03
CA GLU A 61 1.45 10.56 -6.37
C GLU A 61 1.74 11.49 -5.22
N CYS A 62 1.48 11.07 -3.99
CA CYS A 62 1.93 11.74 -2.78
C CYS A 62 3.43 11.58 -2.54
N LEU A 63 4.07 10.54 -3.08
CA LEU A 63 5.51 10.30 -2.92
C LEU A 63 6.35 10.79 -4.13
N LYS A 64 5.71 11.45 -5.11
CA LYS A 64 6.45 12.14 -6.17
C LYS A 64 7.07 13.41 -5.60
N PRO A 65 8.33 13.72 -5.94
CA PRO A 65 8.92 15.02 -5.60
C PRO A 65 8.05 16.12 -6.20
N ALA A 66 7.49 16.96 -5.33
CA ALA A 66 6.77 18.16 -5.73
C ALA A 66 7.77 19.33 -5.63
N GLU A 67 7.98 20.03 -6.74
CA GLU A 67 8.93 21.14 -6.80
C GLU A 67 8.37 22.44 -6.18
N ASP A 68 7.04 22.54 -6.00
CA ASP A 68 6.35 23.78 -5.56
C ASP A 68 5.02 23.49 -4.83
N GLU A 69 5.05 22.91 -3.62
CA GLU A 69 3.84 22.77 -2.79
C GLU A 69 4.08 23.25 -1.35
N ASP A 70 3.25 24.18 -0.86
CA ASP A 70 3.23 24.68 0.53
C ASP A 70 2.92 23.57 1.56
N VAL A 71 2.45 22.41 1.09
CA VAL A 71 2.02 21.28 1.92
C VAL A 71 2.92 20.09 1.64
N ASP A 72 3.54 19.55 2.69
CA ASP A 72 4.32 18.31 2.64
C ASP A 72 3.38 17.09 2.58
N TYR A 73 2.87 16.81 1.38
CA TYR A 73 1.99 15.66 1.13
C TYR A 73 2.70 14.33 1.36
N GLU A 74 4.00 14.25 1.12
CA GLU A 74 4.81 13.05 1.33
C GLU A 74 4.79 12.67 2.82
N GLN A 75 5.23 13.59 3.69
CA GLN A 75 5.33 13.32 5.11
C GLN A 75 3.95 13.12 5.74
N SER A 76 2.92 13.84 5.28
CA SER A 76 1.53 13.64 5.72
C SER A 76 1.03 12.23 5.38
N PHE A 77 1.24 11.77 4.15
CA PHE A 77 0.81 10.45 3.71
C PHE A 77 1.52 9.33 4.48
N ILE A 78 2.85 9.44 4.63
CA ILE A 78 3.66 8.49 5.42
C ILE A 78 3.15 8.41 6.86
N ASN A 79 2.94 9.57 7.51
CA ASN A 79 2.46 9.61 8.89
C ASN A 79 1.07 8.97 9.04
N GLN A 80 0.17 9.17 8.09
CA GLN A 80 -1.16 8.56 8.12
C GLN A 80 -1.12 7.05 7.93
N LEU A 81 -0.27 6.55 7.04
CA LEU A 81 -0.05 5.12 6.85
C LEU A 81 0.47 4.46 8.14
N LEU A 82 1.50 5.05 8.76
CA LEU A 82 2.06 4.55 10.01
C LEU A 82 1.04 4.55 11.15
N LYS A 83 0.31 5.66 11.33
CA LYS A 83 -0.77 5.75 12.34
C LYS A 83 -1.88 4.72 12.13
N SER A 84 -2.07 4.26 10.89
CA SER A 84 -3.06 3.24 10.54
C SER A 84 -2.52 1.81 10.61
N GLU A 85 -1.29 1.62 11.11
CA GLU A 85 -0.64 0.31 11.23
C GLU A 85 -0.61 -0.46 9.91
N ILE A 86 -0.26 0.22 8.82
CA ILE A 86 -0.29 -0.35 7.47
C ILE A 86 0.50 -1.65 7.36
N GLY A 87 1.67 -1.77 7.99
CA GLY A 87 2.49 -3.00 7.94
C GLY A 87 1.74 -4.21 8.47
N LYS A 88 1.03 -4.08 9.60
CA LYS A 88 0.22 -5.16 10.17
C LYS A 88 -0.90 -5.57 9.23
N HIS A 89 -1.61 -4.59 8.67
CA HIS A 89 -2.70 -4.83 7.72
C HIS A 89 -2.22 -5.58 6.47
N LEU A 90 -1.07 -5.20 5.92
CA LEU A 90 -0.48 -5.86 4.76
C LEU A 90 0.00 -7.27 5.06
N SER A 91 0.66 -7.47 6.21
CA SER A 91 1.10 -8.79 6.65
C SER A 91 -0.08 -9.76 6.73
N VAL A 92 -1.15 -9.36 7.42
CA VAL A 92 -2.38 -10.20 7.54
C VAL A 92 -3.06 -10.40 6.19
N LEU A 93 -3.16 -9.36 5.36
CA LEU A 93 -3.78 -9.45 4.03
C LEU A 93 -3.05 -10.45 3.13
N ILE A 94 -1.71 -10.39 3.11
CA ILE A 94 -0.87 -11.29 2.32
C ILE A 94 -1.02 -12.72 2.83
N GLU A 95 -0.91 -12.94 4.14
CA GLU A 95 -1.02 -14.29 4.71
C GLU A 95 -2.42 -14.90 4.49
N THR A 96 -3.48 -14.10 4.65
CA THR A 96 -4.86 -14.59 4.56
C THR A 96 -5.31 -14.82 3.10
N ASN A 97 -4.86 -13.99 2.17
CA ASN A 97 -5.36 -14.01 0.78
C ASN A 97 -4.34 -14.49 -0.26
N CYS A 98 -3.14 -14.94 0.13
CA CYS A 98 -2.05 -15.25 -0.80
C CYS A 98 -2.47 -16.07 -2.03
N ALA A 99 -3.21 -17.16 -1.83
CA ALA A 99 -3.61 -18.09 -2.88
C ALA A 99 -4.83 -17.65 -3.69
N LYS A 100 -5.66 -16.73 -3.15
CA LYS A 100 -6.94 -16.32 -3.77
C LYS A 100 -6.88 -14.95 -4.44
N MET A 101 -5.82 -14.18 -4.18
CA MET A 101 -5.64 -12.85 -4.73
C MET A 101 -5.42 -12.93 -6.27
N PRO A 102 -6.17 -12.20 -7.10
CA PRO A 102 -5.89 -12.13 -8.54
C PRO A 102 -4.49 -11.55 -8.82
N VAL A 103 -3.87 -11.96 -9.93
CA VAL A 103 -2.50 -11.54 -10.28
C VAL A 103 -2.40 -10.02 -10.45
N GLU A 104 -3.43 -9.38 -11.00
CA GLU A 104 -3.49 -7.93 -11.19
C GLU A 104 -3.51 -7.19 -9.85
N VAL A 105 -4.17 -7.77 -8.84
CA VAL A 105 -4.24 -7.22 -7.49
C VAL A 105 -2.92 -7.42 -6.77
N ALA A 106 -2.31 -8.60 -6.93
CA ALA A 106 -0.96 -8.88 -6.44
C ALA A 106 0.06 -7.89 -7.03
N HIS A 107 -0.06 -7.57 -8.32
CA HIS A 107 0.78 -6.57 -8.95
C HIS A 107 0.58 -5.17 -8.36
N ASN A 108 -0.66 -4.71 -8.16
CA ASN A 108 -0.91 -3.42 -7.52
C ASN A 108 -0.31 -3.36 -6.10
N LEU A 109 -0.50 -4.42 -5.31
CA LEU A 109 0.08 -4.55 -3.97
C LEU A 109 1.60 -4.45 -4.01
N LEU A 110 2.26 -5.14 -4.94
CA LEU A 110 3.70 -5.11 -5.08
C LEU A 110 4.21 -3.74 -5.54
N VAL A 111 3.50 -3.06 -6.45
CA VAL A 111 3.83 -1.67 -6.83
C VAL A 111 3.68 -0.73 -5.64
N PHE A 112 2.64 -0.88 -4.83
CA PHE A 112 2.48 -0.10 -3.61
C PHE A 112 3.66 -0.31 -2.66
N LEU A 113 4.01 -1.57 -2.40
CA LEU A 113 5.13 -1.93 -1.53
C LEU A 113 6.48 -1.45 -2.08
N ASP A 114 6.72 -1.55 -3.38
CA ASP A 114 7.94 -1.06 -4.03
C ASP A 114 8.13 0.44 -3.77
N ILE A 115 7.10 1.24 -4.05
CA ILE A 115 7.17 2.70 -3.87
C ILE A 115 7.31 3.09 -2.40
N THR A 116 6.59 2.40 -1.50
CA THR A 116 6.57 2.75 -0.07
C THR A 116 7.78 2.24 0.70
N SER A 117 8.34 1.09 0.32
CA SER A 117 9.52 0.50 0.96
C SER A 117 10.81 1.30 0.72
N GLU A 118 10.85 2.17 -0.28
CA GLU A 118 11.94 3.13 -0.50
C GLU A 118 11.99 4.21 0.60
N LYS A 119 10.93 4.37 1.40
CA LYS A 119 10.89 5.32 2.53
C LYS A 119 11.26 4.60 3.82
N ASN A 120 12.40 4.95 4.41
CA ASN A 120 12.97 4.28 5.59
C ASN A 120 11.96 4.03 6.73
N LYS A 121 11.14 5.03 7.09
CA LYS A 121 10.13 4.88 8.17
C LYS A 121 9.11 3.77 7.87
N LEU A 122 8.65 3.65 6.62
CA LEU A 122 7.70 2.61 6.20
C LEU A 122 8.41 1.26 6.05
N ALA A 123 9.65 1.24 5.58
CA ALA A 123 10.44 0.02 5.52
C ALA A 123 10.65 -0.60 6.92
N MET A 124 10.92 0.23 7.94
CA MET A 124 11.01 -0.21 9.33
C MET A 124 9.68 -0.79 9.83
N ASP A 125 8.55 -0.10 9.62
CA ASP A 125 7.21 -0.62 9.96
C ASP A 125 6.92 -1.97 9.29
N TYR A 126 7.29 -2.11 8.01
CA TYR A 126 7.15 -3.37 7.26
C TYR A 126 8.05 -4.48 7.79
N LYS A 127 9.26 -4.14 8.26
CA LYS A 127 10.19 -5.07 8.87
C LYS A 127 9.66 -5.56 10.22
N GLU A 128 9.21 -4.66 11.08
CA GLU A 128 8.59 -4.97 12.38
C GLU A 128 7.33 -5.83 12.22
N ALA A 129 6.50 -5.52 11.22
CA ALA A 129 5.29 -6.28 10.90
C ALA A 129 5.55 -7.59 10.12
N LYS A 130 6.81 -7.93 9.83
CA LYS A 130 7.23 -9.13 9.10
C LYS A 130 6.60 -9.27 7.70
N VAL A 131 6.45 -8.15 7.01
CA VAL A 131 5.93 -8.13 5.63
C VAL A 131 6.87 -8.88 4.68
N HIS A 132 8.19 -8.81 4.90
CA HIS A 132 9.20 -9.53 4.11
C HIS A 132 9.04 -11.06 4.18
N ASP A 133 8.76 -11.60 5.37
CA ASP A 133 8.45 -13.03 5.56
C ASP A 133 7.15 -13.41 4.84
N SER A 134 6.13 -12.56 4.96
CA SER A 134 4.84 -12.75 4.28
C SER A 134 4.99 -12.75 2.75
N LEU A 135 5.83 -11.86 2.21
CA LEU A 135 6.15 -11.81 0.77
C LEU A 135 6.91 -13.06 0.29
N LYS A 136 7.80 -13.61 1.12
CA LYS A 136 8.46 -14.89 0.81
C LYS A 136 7.44 -16.00 0.67
N LYS A 137 6.54 -16.16 1.65
CA LYS A 137 5.44 -17.14 1.59
C LYS A 137 4.52 -16.88 0.39
N PHE A 138 4.24 -15.62 0.07
CA PHE A 138 3.39 -15.20 -1.04
C PHE A 138 3.94 -15.63 -2.41
N LYS A 139 5.26 -15.53 -2.59
CA LYS A 139 5.94 -16.06 -3.77
C LYS A 139 5.94 -17.58 -3.78
N ASP A 140 6.30 -18.21 -2.68
CA ASP A 140 6.47 -19.66 -2.61
C ASP A 140 5.13 -20.41 -2.77
N SER A 141 4.01 -19.78 -2.44
CA SER A 141 2.67 -20.35 -2.59
C SER A 141 2.04 -20.16 -3.98
N ARG A 142 2.73 -19.49 -4.90
CA ARG A 142 2.17 -19.07 -6.20
C ARG A 142 3.07 -19.42 -7.38
N ASN A 143 2.50 -20.16 -8.33
CA ASN A 143 3.19 -20.59 -9.56
C ASN A 143 2.76 -19.77 -10.79
N ASP A 144 1.80 -18.87 -10.62
CA ASP A 144 1.19 -18.06 -11.68
C ASP A 144 1.89 -16.70 -11.88
N PHE A 145 2.95 -16.43 -11.12
CA PHE A 145 3.72 -15.20 -11.23
C PHE A 145 4.69 -15.24 -12.40
N SER A 146 4.71 -14.16 -13.18
CA SER A 146 5.73 -13.94 -14.20
C SER A 146 7.11 -13.76 -13.56
N LYS A 147 8.17 -13.99 -14.34
CA LYS A 147 9.55 -13.75 -13.90
C LYS A 147 9.78 -12.31 -13.43
N ASP A 148 9.12 -11.36 -14.08
CA ASP A 148 9.20 -9.94 -13.71
C ASP A 148 8.58 -9.70 -12.33
N LEU A 149 7.41 -10.28 -12.07
CA LEU A 149 6.72 -10.12 -10.80
C LEU A 149 7.52 -10.77 -9.65
N VAL A 150 8.12 -11.93 -9.89
CA VAL A 150 9.04 -12.57 -8.93
C VAL A 150 10.25 -11.70 -8.65
N THR A 151 10.80 -11.03 -9.67
CA THR A 151 11.92 -10.09 -9.51
C THR A 151 11.51 -8.91 -8.62
N VAL A 152 10.32 -8.33 -8.84
CA VAL A 152 9.78 -7.25 -7.99
C VAL A 152 9.60 -7.72 -6.56
N VAL A 153 9.02 -8.90 -6.32
CA VAL A 153 8.86 -9.45 -4.95
C VAL A 153 10.21 -9.54 -4.24
N ASN A 154 11.24 -10.08 -4.91
CA ASN A 154 12.56 -10.21 -4.29
C ASN A 154 13.20 -8.83 -4.04
N LYS A 155 13.04 -7.87 -4.97
CA LYS A 155 13.53 -6.49 -4.80
C LYS A 155 12.92 -5.88 -3.55
N VAL A 156 11.58 -5.84 -3.46
CA VAL A 156 10.83 -5.28 -2.33
C VAL A 156 11.24 -5.95 -1.02
N ARG A 157 11.34 -7.28 -1.01
CA ARG A 157 11.75 -8.02 0.20
C ARG A 157 13.13 -7.57 0.68
N ASN A 158 14.11 -7.53 -0.22
CA ASN A 158 15.46 -7.11 0.12
C ASN A 158 15.49 -5.64 0.57
N THR A 159 14.76 -4.74 -0.11
CA THR A 159 14.65 -3.33 0.30
C THR A 159 14.11 -3.18 1.72
N ILE A 160 13.11 -3.98 2.12
CA ILE A 160 12.60 -3.99 3.50
C ILE A 160 13.63 -4.55 4.50
N GLU A 161 14.39 -5.58 4.12
CA GLU A 161 15.43 -6.17 4.95
C GLU A 161 16.61 -5.20 5.17
N ASP A 162 17.04 -4.54 4.09
CA ASP A 162 18.23 -3.67 3.99
C ASP A 162 18.00 -2.28 4.61
N ASN A 163 16.82 -1.66 4.42
CA ASN A 163 16.51 -0.33 4.98
C ASN A 163 16.30 -0.33 6.50
N GLY A 164 16.50 -1.46 7.17
CA GLY A 164 16.54 -1.58 8.63
C GLY A 164 17.95 -1.54 9.22
N ILE A 165 18.94 -1.02 8.49
CA ILE A 165 20.27 -0.68 9.02
C ILE A 165 20.31 0.85 9.14
N GLU A 166 20.02 1.36 10.34
CA GLU A 166 20.42 2.71 10.68
C GLU A 166 21.95 2.78 10.52
N MET A 167 22.42 3.64 9.60
CA MET A 167 23.79 4.14 9.69
C MET A 167 23.80 5.09 10.89
N GLU A 168 24.31 4.59 12.02
CA GLU A 168 24.84 5.43 13.11
C GLU A 168 25.93 6.37 12.60
#